data_AF-A0A023D2U9-F1
#
_entry.id   AF-A0A023D2U9-F1
#
_cell.length_a   1.000
_cell.length_b   1.000
_cell.length_c   1.000
_cell.angle_alpha   90.00
_cell.angle_beta   90.00
_cell.angle_gamma   90.00
#
_symmetry.space_group_name_H-M   'P 1'
#
loop_
_entity.id
_entity.type
_entity.pdbx_description
1 polymer ?
#
loop_
_entity_poly.entity_id
_entity_poly.type
_entity_poly.pdbx_seq_one_letter_code
_entity_poly.pdbx_strand_id
1 'polypeptide(L)'
;MLTTILRSVIRQARRHPLYVGLNVFGLALGIGVFLTLALLVRFEYSYNASLPDVDRLVRVDEYFTLPGNAPRESPGVTFRAVPFLREDFPEIEDASRVEAETLQVERNGSFTAFDAYLTDPSLFRLFGVTMLHGSPSDALSRPDGLVLSQKAAQTLFGTTEVLGRTVEINRNGTRSAHVVTGVLAARADPDFFSRIEIFVPLPAEDMRPFLTRSLIFRNYLPTARIS
;
A
#
# COMPACT_ATOMS: atom_id res chain seq x y z
N MET A 1 8.95 37.98 43.80
CA MET A 1 8.15 36.90 44.41
C MET A 1 8.35 35.56 43.69
N LEU A 2 8.18 35.49 42.37
CA LEU A 2 8.40 34.26 41.58
C LEU A 2 9.81 33.66 41.74
N THR A 3 10.84 34.51 41.73
CA THR A 3 12.25 34.11 41.92
C THR A 3 12.52 33.47 43.28
N THR A 4 11.81 33.89 44.33
CA THR A 4 11.91 33.33 45.68
C THR A 4 11.29 31.94 45.76
N ILE A 5 10.14 31.74 45.10
CA ILE A 5 9.45 30.45 45.04
C ILE A 5 10.30 29.44 44.26
N LEU A 6 10.80 29.79 43.06
CA LEU A 6 11.68 28.92 42.27
C LEU A 6 12.95 28.52 43.04
N ARG A 7 13.61 29.47 43.72
CA ARG A 7 14.80 29.16 44.53
C ARG A 7 14.49 28.19 45.67
N SER A 8 13.32 28.30 46.28
CA SER A 8 12.89 27.38 47.35
C SER A 8 12.64 25.97 46.82
N VAL A 9 11.93 25.84 45.69
CA VAL A 9 11.63 24.56 45.03
C VAL A 9 12.89 23.84 44.56
N ILE A 10 13.84 24.56 43.95
CA ILE A 10 15.11 23.99 43.49
C ILE A 10 15.94 23.48 44.68
N ARG A 11 15.96 24.21 45.79
CA ARG A 11 16.68 23.79 47.01
C ARG A 11 16.04 22.56 47.65
N GLN A 12 14.71 22.48 47.68
CA GLN A 12 13.97 21.29 48.12
C GLN A 12 14.26 20.09 47.22
N ALA A 13 14.25 20.30 45.89
CA ALA A 13 14.53 19.25 44.92
C ALA A 13 15.94 18.67 45.05
N ARG A 14 16.94 19.51 45.35
CA ARG A 14 18.32 19.07 45.62
C ARG A 14 18.47 18.29 46.94
N ARG A 15 17.60 18.54 47.93
CA ARG A 15 17.61 17.84 49.23
C ARG A 15 16.98 16.45 49.15
N HIS A 16 16.01 16.24 48.26
CA HIS A 16 15.32 14.96 48.07
C HIS A 16 15.39 14.45 46.62
N PRO A 17 16.61 14.16 46.11
CA PRO A 17 16.82 13.87 44.69
C PRO A 17 16.12 12.59 44.22
N LEU A 18 16.03 11.56 45.07
CA LEU A 18 15.36 10.30 44.72
C LEU A 18 13.85 10.49 44.51
N TYR A 19 13.19 11.21 45.42
CA TYR A 19 11.76 11.48 45.33
C TYR A 19 11.41 12.32 44.10
N VAL A 20 12.19 13.39 43.84
CA VAL A 20 12.01 14.20 42.65
C VAL A 20 12.31 13.39 41.38
N GLY A 21 13.37 12.58 41.40
CA GLY A 21 13.74 11.70 40.29
C GLY A 21 12.62 10.73 39.92
N LEU A 22 12.02 10.04 40.90
CA LEU A 22 10.92 9.11 40.67
C LEU A 22 9.68 9.81 40.08
N ASN A 23 9.30 10.97 40.61
CA ASN A 23 8.13 11.71 40.11
C ASN A 23 8.35 12.28 38.70
N VAL A 24 9.52 12.87 38.44
CA VAL A 24 9.87 13.41 37.12
C VAL A 24 10.00 12.28 36.11
N PHE A 25 10.60 11.14 36.49
CA PHE A 25 10.72 9.98 35.62
C PHE A 25 9.36 9.37 35.29
N GLY A 26 8.49 9.17 36.28
CA GLY A 26 7.14 8.65 36.05
C GLY A 26 6.31 9.56 35.14
N LEU A 27 6.40 10.88 35.36
CA LEU A 27 5.74 11.87 34.49
C LEU A 27 6.31 11.86 33.07
N ALA A 28 7.64 11.84 32.93
CA ALA A 28 8.30 11.79 31.63
C ALA A 28 7.95 10.52 30.86
N LEU A 29 7.91 9.37 31.54
CA LEU A 29 7.50 8.10 30.96
C LEU A 29 6.03 8.12 30.53
N GLY A 30 5.13 8.64 31.39
CA GLY A 30 3.71 8.76 31.08
C GLY A 30 3.45 9.66 29.86
N ILE A 31 4.10 10.83 29.81
CA ILE A 31 4.02 11.74 28.65
C ILE A 31 4.61 11.07 27.41
N GLY A 32 5.74 10.37 27.53
CA GLY A 32 6.37 9.68 26.41
C GLY A 32 5.48 8.60 25.80
N VAL A 33 4.88 7.75 26.62
CA VAL A 33 3.94 6.72 26.16
C VAL A 33 2.70 7.35 25.52
N PHE A 34 2.12 8.37 26.16
CA PHE A 34 0.95 9.07 25.61
C PHE A 34 1.23 9.70 24.24
N LEU A 35 2.34 10.43 24.10
CA LEU A 35 2.72 11.05 22.82
C LEU A 35 2.99 10.01 21.73
N THR A 36 3.62 8.89 22.09
CA THR A 36 3.89 7.79 21.15
C THR A 36 2.57 7.18 20.65
N LEU A 37 1.62 6.91 21.54
CA LEU A 37 0.30 6.40 21.17
C LEU A 37 -0.51 7.43 20.36
N ALA A 38 -0.47 8.71 20.73
CA ALA A 38 -1.15 9.76 20.00
C ALA A 38 -0.59 9.93 18.58
N LEU A 39 0.74 9.83 18.41
CA LEU A 39 1.39 9.82 17.10
C LEU A 39 1.01 8.59 16.28
N LEU A 40 0.94 7.41 16.91
CA LEU A 40 0.51 6.18 16.25
C LEU A 40 -0.95 6.30 15.75
N VAL A 41 -1.87 6.74 16.61
CA VAL A 41 -3.27 6.94 16.22
C VAL A 41 -3.38 7.96 15.08
N ARG A 42 -2.67 9.09 15.19
CA ARG A 42 -2.63 10.08 14.11
C ARG A 42 -2.11 9.49 12.80
N PHE A 43 -1.10 8.63 12.87
CA PHE A 43 -0.54 7.93 11.71
C PHE A 43 -1.59 7.01 11.07
N GLU A 44 -2.29 6.19 11.85
CA GLU A 44 -3.34 5.29 11.35
C GLU A 44 -4.48 6.06 10.65
N TYR A 45 -4.96 7.15 11.26
CA TYR A 45 -5.99 7.98 10.63
C TYR A 45 -5.50 8.70 9.37
N SER A 46 -4.22 9.06 9.30
CA SER A 46 -3.66 9.72 8.12
C SER A 46 -3.49 8.80 6.92
N TYR A 47 -3.33 7.49 7.15
CA TYR A 47 -3.01 6.51 6.11
C TYR A 47 -4.12 6.41 5.05
N ASN A 48 -5.38 6.36 5.48
CA ASN A 48 -6.52 6.23 4.57
C ASN A 48 -7.21 7.56 4.24
N ALA A 49 -6.79 8.68 4.84
CA ALA A 49 -7.45 9.98 4.67
C ALA A 49 -7.42 10.52 3.23
N SER A 50 -6.55 9.98 2.37
CA SER A 50 -6.41 10.38 0.98
C SER A 50 -7.27 9.58 0.00
N LEU A 51 -7.98 8.54 0.48
CA LEU A 51 -8.81 7.67 -0.34
C LEU A 51 -10.23 8.23 -0.45
N PRO A 52 -10.76 8.40 -1.68
CA PRO A 52 -12.17 8.72 -1.84
C PRO A 52 -13.02 7.54 -1.34
N ASP A 53 -14.15 7.85 -0.73
CA ASP A 53 -15.15 6.84 -0.31
C ASP A 53 -14.56 5.69 0.52
N VAL A 54 -13.57 5.97 1.37
CA VAL A 54 -12.87 4.96 2.18
C VAL A 54 -13.83 4.07 2.98
N ASP A 55 -14.94 4.63 3.47
CA ASP A 55 -15.96 3.91 4.24
C ASP A 55 -16.73 2.87 3.40
N ARG A 56 -16.67 2.97 2.07
CA ARG A 56 -17.33 2.09 1.10
C ARG A 56 -16.35 1.15 0.40
N LEU A 57 -15.04 1.35 0.59
CA LEU A 57 -14.01 0.53 -0.03
C LEU A 57 -13.82 -0.75 0.79
N VAL A 58 -14.18 -1.89 0.19
CA VAL A 58 -14.08 -3.19 0.83
C VAL A 58 -13.09 -4.10 0.11
N ARG A 59 -12.43 -4.95 0.89
CA ARG A 59 -11.60 -6.05 0.38
C ARG A 59 -12.38 -7.35 0.54
N VAL A 60 -12.36 -8.18 -0.50
CA VAL A 60 -12.98 -9.51 -0.46
C VAL A 60 -11.89 -10.54 -0.14
N ASP A 61 -12.05 -11.20 1.01
CA ASP A 61 -11.20 -12.31 1.44
C ASP A 61 -11.99 -13.63 1.37
N GLU A 62 -11.29 -14.74 1.16
CA GLU A 62 -11.91 -16.06 1.04
C GLU A 62 -11.84 -16.80 2.37
N TYR A 63 -12.98 -17.35 2.82
CA TYR A 63 -13.05 -18.21 3.99
C TYR A 63 -13.46 -19.62 3.56
N PHE A 64 -12.60 -20.61 3.77
CA PHE A 64 -12.88 -21.99 3.38
C PHE A 64 -12.51 -22.98 4.48
N THR A 65 -13.27 -24.07 4.55
CA THR A 65 -13.01 -25.18 5.47
C THR A 65 -12.82 -26.45 4.66
N LEU A 66 -11.60 -26.99 4.67
CA LEU A 66 -11.33 -28.30 4.08
C LEU A 66 -11.83 -29.40 5.03
N PRO A 67 -12.42 -30.50 4.54
CA PRO A 67 -12.85 -31.61 5.38
C PRO A 67 -11.73 -32.08 6.33
N GLY A 68 -12.01 -32.13 7.63
CA GLY A 68 -11.06 -32.54 8.66
C GLY A 68 -10.04 -31.48 9.10
N ASN A 69 -10.10 -30.25 8.56
CA ASN A 69 -9.25 -29.14 8.98
C ASN A 69 -10.05 -28.04 9.70
N ALA A 70 -9.36 -27.28 10.54
CA ALA A 70 -9.88 -26.02 11.04
C ALA A 70 -10.15 -25.05 9.87
N PRO A 71 -11.14 -24.16 9.99
CA PRO A 71 -11.39 -23.14 8.99
C PRO A 71 -10.14 -22.31 8.70
N ARG A 72 -9.95 -21.95 7.43
CA ARG A 72 -8.84 -21.12 6.97
C ARG A 72 -9.38 -19.87 6.29
N GLU A 73 -8.74 -18.77 6.63
CA GLU A 73 -8.90 -17.50 5.95
C GLU A 73 -7.75 -17.35 4.96
N SER A 74 -8.08 -17.07 3.71
CA SER A 74 -7.13 -16.75 2.65
C SER A 74 -7.34 -15.30 2.25
N PRO A 75 -6.30 -14.45 2.32
CA PRO A 75 -6.38 -13.03 2.00
C PRO A 75 -6.51 -12.78 0.48
N GLY A 76 -7.24 -13.62 -0.25
CA GLY A 76 -7.44 -13.47 -1.68
C GLY A 76 -8.50 -14.43 -2.21
N VAL A 77 -9.34 -13.89 -3.09
CA VAL A 77 -10.36 -14.62 -3.85
C VAL A 77 -9.86 -14.96 -5.26
N THR A 78 -10.52 -15.91 -5.92
CA THR A 78 -10.26 -16.14 -7.35
C THR A 78 -10.55 -14.89 -8.15
N PHE A 79 -9.64 -14.52 -9.05
CA PHE A 79 -9.87 -13.43 -10.01
C PHE A 79 -11.12 -13.64 -10.88
N ARG A 80 -11.63 -14.87 -10.96
CA ARG A 80 -12.89 -15.20 -11.65
C ARG A 80 -14.13 -14.71 -10.91
N ALA A 81 -14.06 -14.48 -9.61
CA ALA A 81 -15.23 -14.13 -8.81
C ALA A 81 -15.69 -12.69 -9.08
N VAL A 82 -14.77 -11.78 -9.40
CA VAL A 82 -15.06 -10.34 -9.48
C VAL A 82 -16.15 -9.98 -10.51
N PRO A 83 -16.17 -10.53 -11.74
CA PRO A 83 -17.28 -10.30 -12.67
C PRO A 83 -18.63 -10.82 -12.14
N PHE A 84 -18.67 -12.04 -11.59
CA PHE A 84 -19.91 -12.62 -11.04
C PHE A 84 -20.42 -11.89 -9.81
N LEU A 85 -19.52 -11.40 -8.94
CA LEU A 85 -19.89 -10.61 -7.78
C LEU A 85 -20.65 -9.34 -8.20
N ARG A 86 -20.28 -8.70 -9.31
CA ARG A 86 -21.01 -7.52 -9.82
C ARG A 86 -22.36 -7.88 -10.43
N GLU A 87 -22.49 -9.09 -10.98
CA GLU A 87 -23.76 -9.58 -11.53
C GLU A 87 -24.74 -9.95 -10.40
N ASP A 88 -24.25 -10.61 -9.35
CA ASP A 88 -25.05 -11.10 -8.23
C ASP A 88 -25.38 -10.01 -7.20
N PHE A 89 -24.51 -9.01 -7.05
CA PHE A 89 -24.65 -7.92 -6.07
C PHE A 89 -24.63 -6.55 -6.78
N PRO A 90 -25.81 -6.04 -7.20
CA PRO A 90 -25.90 -4.77 -7.94
C PRO A 90 -25.48 -3.55 -7.10
N GLU A 91 -25.31 -3.69 -5.78
CA GLU A 91 -24.77 -2.64 -4.90
C GLU A 91 -23.27 -2.37 -5.13
N ILE A 92 -22.56 -3.26 -5.83
CA ILE A 92 -21.14 -3.10 -6.17
C ILE A 92 -20.99 -2.14 -7.36
N GLU A 93 -20.64 -0.89 -7.07
CA GLU A 93 -20.47 0.17 -8.09
C GLU A 93 -19.27 -0.08 -9.02
N ASP A 94 -18.12 -0.41 -8.46
CA ASP A 94 -16.93 -0.79 -9.22
C ASP A 94 -16.08 -1.80 -8.43
N ALA A 95 -15.25 -2.56 -9.14
CA ALA A 95 -14.36 -3.55 -8.54
C ALA A 95 -13.06 -3.62 -9.32
N SER A 96 -11.96 -3.85 -8.61
CA SER A 96 -10.64 -4.08 -9.20
C SER A 96 -9.98 -5.27 -8.52
N ARG A 97 -9.28 -6.06 -9.32
CA ARG A 97 -8.39 -7.11 -8.85
C ARG A 97 -7.00 -6.52 -8.66
N VAL A 98 -6.28 -7.00 -7.65
CA VAL A 98 -4.91 -6.57 -7.36
C VAL A 98 -4.06 -7.79 -6.99
N GLU A 99 -2.89 -7.90 -7.59
CA GLU A 99 -1.85 -8.85 -7.19
C GLU A 99 -0.51 -8.13 -7.08
N ALA A 100 0.14 -8.32 -5.94
CA ALA A 100 1.49 -7.83 -5.69
C ALA A 100 2.52 -8.80 -6.27
N GLU A 101 3.46 -8.26 -7.06
CA GLU A 101 4.61 -8.98 -7.58
C GLU A 101 5.83 -8.05 -7.62
N THR A 102 7.03 -8.61 -7.54
CA THR A 102 8.25 -7.86 -7.83
C THR A 102 8.66 -8.14 -9.27
N LEU A 103 8.70 -7.09 -10.10
CA LEU A 103 9.07 -7.19 -11.52
C LEU A 103 10.51 -6.72 -11.72
N GLN A 104 11.26 -7.43 -12.57
CA GLN A 104 12.59 -6.99 -12.99
C GLN A 104 12.48 -6.21 -14.29
N VAL A 105 12.86 -4.94 -14.27
CA VAL A 105 12.89 -4.08 -15.45
C VAL A 105 14.32 -4.00 -15.97
N GLU A 106 14.52 -4.34 -17.23
CA GLU A 106 15.81 -4.20 -17.90
C GLU A 106 16.04 -2.74 -18.32
N ARG A 107 17.23 -2.22 -17.99
CA ARG A 107 17.72 -0.94 -18.46
C ARG A 107 19.21 -1.02 -18.72
N ASN A 108 19.64 -0.69 -19.94
CA ASN A 108 21.04 -0.64 -20.34
C ASN A 108 21.84 -1.92 -19.99
N GLY A 109 21.21 -3.10 -20.12
CA GLY A 109 21.82 -4.39 -19.78
C GLY A 109 21.87 -4.73 -18.29
N SER A 110 21.23 -3.93 -17.42
CA SER A 110 21.08 -4.22 -15.99
C SER A 110 19.61 -4.40 -15.62
N PHE A 111 19.32 -5.33 -14.72
CA PHE A 111 17.97 -5.54 -14.18
C PHE A 111 17.80 -4.80 -12.85
N THR A 112 16.76 -4.01 -12.75
CA THR A 112 16.34 -3.35 -11.51
C THR A 112 15.00 -3.91 -11.06
N ALA A 113 14.90 -4.31 -9.80
CA ALA A 113 13.66 -4.82 -9.23
C ALA A 113 12.75 -3.65 -8.80
N PHE A 114 11.47 -3.74 -9.13
CA PHE A 114 10.43 -2.79 -8.75
C PHE A 114 9.24 -3.55 -8.16
N ASP A 115 8.64 -2.99 -7.11
CA ASP A 115 7.38 -3.48 -6.59
C ASP A 115 6.25 -3.07 -7.53
N ALA A 116 5.45 -4.04 -7.93
CA ALA A 116 4.43 -3.89 -8.95
C ALA A 116 3.07 -4.44 -8.55
N TYR A 117 2.02 -3.81 -9.07
CA TYR A 117 0.67 -4.35 -9.04
C TYR A 117 0.20 -4.78 -10.42
N LEU A 118 -0.23 -6.03 -10.49
CA LEU A 118 -1.08 -6.52 -11.56
C LEU A 118 -2.51 -6.13 -11.20
N THR A 119 -3.14 -5.30 -12.02
CA THR A 119 -4.43 -4.72 -11.67
C THR A 119 -5.32 -4.45 -12.88
N ASP A 120 -6.60 -4.22 -12.62
CA ASP A 120 -7.54 -3.68 -13.59
C ASP A 120 -7.45 -2.14 -13.69
N PRO A 121 -7.87 -1.53 -14.82
CA PRO A 121 -7.95 -0.07 -14.97
C PRO A 121 -8.86 0.61 -13.92
N SER A 122 -9.87 -0.09 -13.42
CA SER A 122 -10.81 0.41 -12.41
C SER A 122 -10.14 0.81 -11.09
N LEU A 123 -8.97 0.24 -10.77
CA LEU A 123 -8.17 0.59 -9.59
C LEU A 123 -7.97 2.10 -9.46
N PHE A 124 -7.60 2.77 -10.56
CA PHE A 124 -7.24 4.18 -10.51
C PHE A 124 -8.43 5.07 -10.18
N ARG A 125 -9.65 4.65 -10.59
CA ARG A 125 -10.89 5.34 -10.24
C ARG A 125 -11.29 5.07 -8.80
N LEU A 126 -11.25 3.81 -8.38
CA LEU A 126 -11.60 3.38 -7.02
C LEU A 126 -10.78 4.11 -5.96
N PHE A 127 -9.49 4.31 -6.21
CA PHE A 127 -8.59 4.95 -5.26
C PHE A 127 -8.35 6.45 -5.55
N GLY A 128 -9.03 7.02 -6.55
CA GLY A 128 -8.92 8.44 -6.90
C GLY A 128 -7.49 8.90 -7.15
N VAL A 129 -6.69 8.12 -7.88
CA VAL A 129 -5.29 8.50 -8.14
C VAL A 129 -5.20 9.55 -9.24
N THR A 130 -4.35 10.55 -9.02
CA THR A 130 -4.08 11.60 -10.00
C THR A 130 -2.97 11.15 -10.94
N MET A 131 -3.20 11.25 -12.26
CA MET A 131 -2.16 11.06 -13.27
C MET A 131 -1.47 12.37 -13.62
N LEU A 132 -0.14 12.35 -13.72
CA LEU A 132 0.66 13.42 -14.33
C LEU A 132 0.56 13.38 -15.86
N HIS A 133 0.59 12.16 -16.41
CA HIS A 133 0.55 11.92 -17.84
C HIS A 133 -0.31 10.69 -18.13
N GLY A 134 -1.11 10.73 -19.19
CA GLY A 134 -2.03 9.65 -19.59
C GLY A 134 -3.45 9.82 -19.05
N SER A 135 -4.34 8.91 -19.43
CA SER A 135 -5.74 8.89 -18.99
C SER A 135 -5.99 7.71 -18.04
N PRO A 136 -6.56 7.92 -16.83
CA PRO A 136 -6.85 6.85 -15.88
C PRO A 136 -7.71 5.71 -16.45
N SER A 137 -8.63 6.03 -17.35
CA SER A 137 -9.52 5.02 -17.96
C SER A 137 -8.78 4.09 -18.93
N ASP A 138 -7.75 4.61 -19.60
CA ASP A 138 -7.14 3.94 -20.75
C ASP A 138 -5.74 3.41 -20.42
N ALA A 139 -5.15 3.86 -19.32
CA ALA A 139 -3.75 3.60 -18.96
C ALA A 139 -3.42 2.11 -18.83
N LEU A 140 -4.37 1.25 -18.48
CA LEU A 140 -4.18 -0.22 -18.44
C LEU A 140 -5.13 -0.97 -19.38
N SER A 141 -5.72 -0.28 -20.37
CA SER A 141 -6.63 -0.93 -21.33
C SER A 141 -5.90 -1.86 -22.30
N ARG A 142 -4.61 -1.60 -22.53
CA ARG A 142 -3.76 -2.42 -23.40
C ARG A 142 -3.06 -3.51 -22.60
N PRO A 143 -2.90 -4.74 -23.14
CA PRO A 143 -2.21 -5.84 -22.45
C PRO A 143 -0.70 -5.58 -22.26
N ASP A 144 -0.09 -4.75 -23.11
CA ASP A 144 1.30 -4.30 -23.00
C ASP A 144 1.43 -2.97 -22.25
N GLY A 145 0.34 -2.43 -21.69
CA GLY A 145 0.33 -1.16 -20.97
C GLY A 145 1.15 -1.22 -19.68
N LEU A 146 1.72 -0.07 -19.32
CA LEU A 146 2.54 0.12 -18.13
C LEU A 146 2.29 1.50 -17.54
N VAL A 147 1.91 1.54 -16.27
CA VAL A 147 1.80 2.78 -15.51
C VAL A 147 2.93 2.83 -14.50
N LEU A 148 3.64 3.96 -14.49
CA LEU A 148 4.76 4.19 -13.59
C LEU A 148 4.38 5.20 -12.52
N SER A 149 4.90 5.02 -11.31
CA SER A 149 4.94 6.13 -10.37
C SER A 149 5.90 7.22 -10.87
N GLN A 150 5.71 8.46 -10.40
CA GLN A 150 6.65 9.55 -10.69
C GLN A 150 8.11 9.16 -10.35
N LYS A 151 8.32 8.47 -9.22
CA LYS A 151 9.63 7.98 -8.78
C LYS A 151 10.18 6.92 -9.74
N ALA A 152 9.36 5.96 -10.17
CA ALA A 152 9.78 4.93 -11.12
C ALA A 152 10.15 5.52 -12.48
N ALA A 153 9.36 6.46 -12.99
CA ALA A 153 9.65 7.17 -14.24
C ALA A 153 10.98 7.93 -14.16
N GLN A 154 11.24 8.64 -13.06
CA GLN A 154 12.51 9.33 -12.83
C GLN A 154 13.68 8.35 -12.73
N THR A 155 13.53 7.24 -11.99
CA THR A 155 14.57 6.22 -11.86
C THR A 155 14.91 5.58 -13.21
N LEU A 156 13.89 5.22 -14.01
CA LEU A 156 14.06 4.51 -15.28
C LEU A 156 14.48 5.42 -16.44
N PHE A 157 14.00 6.66 -16.49
CA PHE A 157 14.16 7.53 -17.66
C PHE A 157 14.76 8.90 -17.36
N GLY A 158 14.93 9.27 -16.08
CA GLY A 158 15.38 10.59 -15.66
C GLY A 158 14.35 11.71 -15.84
N THR A 159 13.13 11.39 -16.28
CA THR A 159 12.05 12.35 -16.55
C THR A 159 10.68 11.68 -16.35
N THR A 160 9.62 12.46 -16.16
CA THR A 160 8.22 11.98 -16.14
C THR A 160 7.57 11.99 -17.53
N GLU A 161 8.16 12.68 -18.51
CA GLU A 161 7.67 12.72 -19.89
C GLU A 161 8.08 11.45 -20.66
N VAL A 162 7.48 10.32 -20.28
CA VAL A 162 7.87 8.98 -20.72
C VAL A 162 6.76 8.22 -21.43
N LEU A 163 5.61 8.86 -21.70
CA LEU A 163 4.53 8.22 -22.45
C LEU A 163 5.00 7.69 -23.81
N GLY A 164 4.53 6.50 -24.16
CA GLY A 164 4.89 5.81 -25.39
C GLY A 164 6.28 5.18 -25.40
N ARG A 165 7.10 5.38 -24.36
CA ARG A 165 8.40 4.69 -24.24
C ARG A 165 8.20 3.24 -23.83
N THR A 166 9.11 2.39 -24.26
CA THR A 166 9.07 0.95 -23.96
C THR A 166 10.11 0.58 -22.92
N VAL A 167 9.78 -0.36 -22.05
CA VAL A 167 10.73 -1.07 -21.18
C VAL A 167 10.58 -2.57 -21.39
N GLU A 168 11.66 -3.32 -21.16
CA GLU A 168 11.60 -4.78 -21.12
C GLU A 168 11.43 -5.23 -19.67
N ILE A 169 10.39 -6.02 -19.42
CA ILE A 169 10.11 -6.61 -18.12
C ILE A 169 10.42 -8.10 -18.20
N ASN A 170 11.22 -8.59 -17.26
CA ASN A 170 11.43 -10.00 -17.04
C ASN A 170 10.55 -10.47 -15.88
N ARG A 171 9.51 -11.23 -16.22
CA ARG A 171 8.59 -11.87 -15.28
C ARG A 171 8.85 -13.37 -15.28
N ASN A 172 9.44 -13.90 -14.21
CA ASN A 172 9.71 -15.33 -14.04
C ASN A 172 10.47 -15.98 -15.22
N GLY A 173 11.46 -15.28 -15.79
CA GLY A 173 12.27 -15.76 -16.91
C GLY A 173 11.68 -15.47 -18.29
N THR A 174 10.46 -14.92 -18.36
CA THR A 174 9.84 -14.49 -19.62
C THR A 174 10.02 -12.99 -19.79
N ARG A 175 10.67 -12.59 -20.88
CA ARG A 175 10.89 -11.19 -21.26
C ARG A 175 9.73 -10.70 -22.12
N SER A 176 9.11 -9.59 -21.76
CA SER A 176 8.07 -8.93 -22.53
C SER A 176 8.33 -7.43 -22.60
N ALA A 177 8.07 -6.83 -23.76
CA ALA A 177 8.12 -5.40 -23.95
C ALA A 177 6.81 -4.77 -23.49
N HIS A 178 6.89 -3.72 -22.66
CA HIS A 178 5.75 -2.97 -22.17
C HIS A 178 5.88 -1.49 -22.51
N VAL A 179 4.78 -0.88 -22.91
CA VAL A 179 4.71 0.53 -23.31
C VAL A 179 4.15 1.36 -22.17
N VAL A 180 4.85 2.43 -21.80
CA VAL A 180 4.39 3.37 -20.78
C VAL A 180 3.17 4.14 -21.29
N THR A 181 2.04 3.91 -20.66
CA THR A 181 0.72 4.45 -21.01
C THR A 181 0.22 5.46 -19.98
N GLY A 182 0.85 5.53 -18.81
CA GLY A 182 0.54 6.51 -17.78
C GLY A 182 1.68 6.74 -16.79
N VAL A 183 1.66 7.92 -16.17
CA VAL A 183 2.54 8.25 -15.05
C VAL A 183 1.70 8.85 -13.92
N LEU A 184 1.75 8.25 -12.74
CA LEU A 184 1.05 8.73 -11.55
C LEU A 184 1.78 9.92 -10.93
N ALA A 185 1.00 10.87 -10.40
CA ALA A 185 1.53 11.94 -9.56
C ALA A 185 2.05 11.39 -8.22
N ALA A 186 3.09 12.01 -7.68
CA ALA A 186 3.49 11.75 -6.31
C ALA A 186 2.33 12.04 -5.36
N ARG A 187 2.06 11.11 -4.45
CA ARG A 187 1.09 11.25 -3.36
C ARG A 187 1.86 11.47 -2.06
N ALA A 188 1.22 12.17 -1.11
CA ALA A 188 1.81 12.39 0.20
C ALA A 188 1.81 11.07 0.98
N ASP A 189 2.94 10.72 1.59
CA ASP A 189 3.05 9.59 2.50
C ASP A 189 2.27 9.85 3.80
N PRO A 190 1.67 8.82 4.43
CA PRO A 190 1.68 7.41 4.02
C PRO A 190 0.41 7.02 3.22
N ASP A 191 0.56 6.25 2.14
CA ASP A 191 -0.57 5.77 1.32
C ASP A 191 -0.30 4.34 0.81
N PHE A 192 -1.35 3.59 0.49
CA PHE A 192 -1.30 2.24 -0.07
C PHE A 192 -0.41 2.16 -1.32
N PHE A 193 -0.44 3.19 -2.16
CA PHE A 193 0.36 3.24 -3.40
C PHE A 193 1.78 3.77 -3.22
N SER A 194 2.16 4.29 -2.05
CA SER A 194 3.45 4.99 -1.94
C SER A 194 4.66 4.05 -2.03
N ARG A 195 4.44 2.76 -1.80
CA ARG A 195 5.44 1.71 -1.98
C ARG A 195 5.45 1.08 -3.38
N ILE A 196 4.40 1.31 -4.16
CA ILE A 196 4.22 0.62 -5.44
C ILE A 196 4.68 1.53 -6.56
N GLU A 197 5.59 0.99 -7.35
CA GLU A 197 6.32 1.78 -8.34
C GLU A 197 5.82 1.51 -9.76
N ILE A 198 5.24 0.34 -10.00
CA ILE A 198 4.80 -0.11 -11.31
C ILE A 198 3.39 -0.71 -11.25
N PHE A 199 2.57 -0.44 -12.27
CA PHE A 199 1.28 -1.10 -12.48
C PHE A 199 1.22 -1.67 -13.89
N VAL A 200 0.80 -2.92 -14.01
CA VAL A 200 0.63 -3.63 -15.26
C VAL A 200 -0.77 -4.23 -15.31
N PRO A 201 -1.35 -4.41 -16.51
CA PRO A 201 -2.69 -5.00 -16.63
C PRO A 201 -2.66 -6.46 -16.18
N LEU A 202 -3.70 -6.88 -15.46
CA LEU A 202 -3.96 -8.30 -15.25
C LEU A 202 -4.29 -8.96 -16.60
N PRO A 203 -3.60 -10.05 -16.99
CA PRO A 203 -3.96 -10.80 -18.18
C PRO A 203 -5.40 -11.32 -18.08
N ALA A 204 -6.16 -11.23 -19.17
CA ALA A 204 -7.51 -11.79 -19.23
C ALA A 204 -7.55 -13.32 -18.97
N GLU A 205 -6.41 -14.00 -19.18
CA GLU A 205 -6.27 -15.45 -19.13
C GLU A 205 -5.46 -15.99 -17.94
N ASP A 206 -5.14 -15.21 -16.88
CA ASP A 206 -4.35 -15.75 -15.76
C ASP A 206 -5.16 -16.80 -14.95
N MET A 207 -5.19 -18.02 -15.50
CA MET A 207 -5.83 -19.26 -15.07
C MET A 207 -4.87 -20.10 -14.24
N ARG A 208 -4.00 -19.48 -13.44
CA ARG A 208 -3.04 -20.24 -12.63
C ARG A 208 -3.77 -20.93 -11.48
N PRO A 209 -3.60 -22.26 -11.29
CA PRO A 209 -4.22 -22.97 -10.19
C PRO A 209 -3.67 -22.48 -8.85
N PHE A 210 -4.57 -22.33 -7.88
CA PHE A 210 -4.36 -21.87 -6.50
C PHE A 210 -3.23 -22.56 -5.72
N LEU A 211 -2.77 -23.73 -6.18
CA LEU A 211 -1.88 -24.60 -5.41
C LEU A 211 -0.43 -24.11 -5.31
N THR A 212 0.01 -23.19 -6.18
CA THR A 212 1.41 -22.70 -6.14
C THR A 212 1.62 -21.53 -5.17
N ARG A 213 0.53 -20.94 -4.64
CA ARG A 213 0.56 -19.63 -3.94
C ARG A 213 0.66 -19.68 -2.42
N SER A 214 0.48 -20.84 -1.78
CA SER A 214 0.49 -20.94 -0.31
C SER A 214 1.88 -20.78 0.33
N LEU A 215 2.94 -20.56 -0.46
CA LEU A 215 4.32 -20.50 0.02
C LEU A 215 4.90 -19.08 0.13
N ILE A 216 4.25 -18.04 -0.41
CA ILE A 216 4.87 -16.70 -0.54
C ILE A 216 4.26 -15.64 0.40
N PHE A 217 3.02 -15.81 0.87
CA PHE A 217 2.30 -14.78 1.66
C PHE A 217 2.51 -14.87 3.19
N ARG A 218 3.72 -15.18 3.66
CA ARG A 218 3.97 -15.28 5.12
C ARG A 218 4.17 -13.95 5.83
N ASN A 219 4.33 -12.83 5.12
CA ASN A 219 4.53 -11.53 5.75
C ASN A 219 3.69 -10.47 5.03
N TYR A 220 3.20 -9.48 5.78
CA TYR A 220 2.40 -8.33 5.35
C TYR A 220 0.89 -8.58 5.29
N LEU A 221 0.25 -8.61 6.47
CA LEU A 221 -0.73 -7.61 6.93
C LEU A 221 -1.24 -8.03 8.33
N PRO A 222 -1.29 -7.11 9.32
CA PRO A 222 -2.02 -7.36 10.56
C PRO A 222 -3.51 -7.16 10.30
N THR A 223 -4.30 -8.23 10.43
CA THR A 223 -5.77 -8.17 10.39
C THR A 223 -6.28 -7.42 11.63
N ALA A 224 -6.80 -6.20 11.42
CA ALA A 224 -7.56 -5.48 12.44
C ALA A 224 -8.97 -6.06 12.49
N ARG A 225 -9.25 -6.81 13.56
CA ARG A 225 -10.55 -7.39 13.88
C ARG A 225 -11.46 -6.27 14.43
N ILE A 226 -12.51 -5.90 13.72
CA ILE A 226 -13.62 -5.13 14.30
C ILE A 226 -14.68 -6.14 14.74
N SER A 227 -14.87 -6.23 16.04
CA SER A 227 -15.94 -6.97 16.72
C SER A 227 -17.25 -6.19 16.73
#